data_AF-A0A1Q8EAB6-F1
#
_entry.id   AF-A0A1Q8EAB6-F1
#
_cell.length_a   1.000
_cell.length_b   1.000
_cell.length_c   1.000
_cell.angle_alpha   90.00
_cell.angle_beta   90.00
_cell.angle_gamma   90.00
#
_symmetry.space_group_name_H-M   'P 1'
#
loop_
_entity.id
_entity.type
_entity.pdbx_description
1 polymer ?
#
loop_
_entity_poly.entity_id
_entity_poly.type
_entity_poly.pdbx_seq_one_letter_code
_entity_poly.pdbx_strand_id
1 'polypeptide(L)'
;MILADKIIRFRKKNGWSQEELAEKMEVSRQAVSKWEAAQTTPDLGKILQLSNLFGVTTDYLLKDELEDEEFIDSVDETIIRKITLAEANEYLKQRKDASVKIAIATFLCIICAIPLFLLIAISELTPFPIADNTAIGIGVISIFPIVAIAVYMFIRVGFKNAPYQFLDKEPFGTEYGVTGLVRDRQNTYHSTYVKYNYIGACGCILAPIPLLCGTFSENGLLTMLMLCITMLIVGISVMFFIVAGVRWSSMQRLLKEGDFSNKRKGKNKITEAIGAAYWLITTAIYLGWSFLTNDWHITWVTWLIAGILFGVVDIICNLVIDKQDEK
;
A
#
# COMPACT_ATOMS: atom_id res chain seq x y z
N MET A 1 -4.69 30.45 -35.53
CA MET A 1 -3.60 31.46 -35.57
C MET A 1 -2.36 30.73 -36.01
N ILE A 2 -1.63 31.23 -37.01
CA ILE A 2 -0.41 30.53 -37.47
C ILE A 2 0.74 30.75 -36.48
N LEU A 3 1.79 29.93 -36.55
CA LEU A 3 2.97 30.00 -35.66
C LEU A 3 3.54 31.43 -35.54
N ALA A 4 3.62 32.16 -36.65
CA ALA A 4 4.08 33.55 -36.67
C ALA A 4 3.25 34.47 -35.76
N ASP A 5 1.92 34.34 -35.80
CA ASP A 5 1.01 35.12 -34.96
C ASP A 5 1.16 34.75 -33.47
N LYS A 6 1.39 33.47 -33.17
CA LYS A 6 1.59 32.96 -31.80
C LYS A 6 2.88 33.51 -31.20
N ILE A 7 3.98 33.56 -31.97
CA ILE A 7 5.25 34.17 -31.56
C ILE A 7 5.06 35.66 -31.24
N ILE A 8 4.40 36.41 -32.13
CA ILE A 8 4.12 37.85 -31.92
C ILE A 8 3.28 38.06 -30.65
N ARG A 9 2.26 37.23 -30.45
CA ARG A 9 1.36 37.30 -29.29
C ARG A 9 2.12 37.11 -27.99
N PHE A 10 2.91 36.03 -27.84
CA PHE A 10 3.65 35.80 -26.58
C PHE A 10 4.78 36.80 -26.36
N ARG A 11 5.46 37.25 -27.43
CA ARG A 11 6.46 38.30 -27.31
C ARG A 11 5.83 39.59 -26.74
N LYS A 12 4.68 40.01 -27.29
CA LYS A 12 3.96 41.20 -26.80
C LYS A 12 3.38 40.99 -25.40
N LYS A 13 2.84 39.79 -25.09
CA LYS A 13 2.31 39.43 -23.77
C LYS A 13 3.38 39.56 -22.68
N ASN A 14 4.62 39.18 -22.98
CA ASN A 14 5.75 39.31 -22.06
C ASN A 14 6.47 40.67 -22.12
N GLY A 15 5.99 41.60 -22.95
CA GLY A 15 6.58 42.94 -23.09
C GLY A 15 7.94 42.98 -23.80
N TRP A 16 8.31 41.94 -24.54
CA TRP A 16 9.65 41.83 -25.14
C TRP A 16 9.77 42.54 -26.49
N SER A 17 10.94 43.12 -26.78
CA SER A 17 11.33 43.53 -28.12
C SER A 17 11.76 42.33 -28.98
N GLN A 18 11.84 42.51 -30.31
CA GLN A 18 12.37 41.45 -31.19
C GLN A 18 13.83 41.12 -30.89
N GLU A 19 14.61 42.10 -30.41
CA GLU A 19 16.00 41.90 -30.00
C GLU A 19 16.08 41.04 -28.75
N GLU A 20 15.23 41.32 -27.76
CA GLU A 20 15.18 40.57 -26.49
C GLU A 20 14.72 39.12 -26.68
N LEU A 21 13.76 38.89 -27.59
CA LEU A 21 13.38 37.51 -27.95
C LEU A 21 14.53 36.80 -28.67
N ALA A 22 15.27 37.50 -29.54
CA ALA A 22 16.41 36.93 -30.25
C ALA A 22 17.55 36.55 -29.30
N GLU A 23 17.84 37.39 -28.30
CA GLU A 23 18.80 37.11 -27.24
C GLU A 23 18.40 35.89 -26.42
N LYS A 24 17.14 35.83 -25.96
CA LYS A 24 16.59 34.68 -25.19
C LYS A 24 16.59 33.38 -25.97
N MET A 25 16.47 33.46 -27.29
CA MET A 25 16.45 32.31 -28.20
C MET A 25 17.82 31.99 -28.79
N GLU A 26 18.88 32.72 -28.41
CA GLU A 26 20.24 32.58 -28.95
C GLU A 26 20.25 32.55 -30.50
N VAL A 27 19.56 33.52 -31.12
CA VAL A 27 19.50 33.69 -32.59
C VAL A 27 19.70 35.15 -32.96
N SER A 28 19.88 35.44 -34.26
CA SER A 28 19.92 36.82 -34.73
C SER A 28 18.52 37.45 -34.72
N ARG A 29 18.44 38.76 -34.48
CA ARG A 29 17.20 39.54 -34.62
C ARG A 29 16.51 39.33 -35.97
N GLN A 30 17.30 39.16 -37.04
CA GLN A 30 16.81 38.90 -38.38
C GLN A 30 16.06 37.56 -38.47
N ALA A 31 16.48 36.52 -37.73
CA ALA A 31 15.80 35.24 -37.68
C ALA A 31 14.40 35.38 -37.05
N VAL A 32 14.31 36.04 -35.89
CA VAL A 32 13.02 36.32 -35.23
C VAL A 32 12.10 37.13 -36.12
N SER A 33 12.61 38.16 -36.80
CA SER A 33 11.81 38.96 -37.73
C SER A 33 11.27 38.14 -38.90
N LYS A 34 12.03 37.16 -39.41
CA LYS A 34 11.57 36.26 -40.49
C LYS A 34 10.54 35.25 -39.99
N TRP A 35 10.66 34.78 -38.74
CA TRP A 35 9.67 33.92 -38.09
C TRP A 35 8.34 34.64 -37.90
N GLU A 36 8.37 35.87 -37.37
CA GLU A 36 7.17 36.70 -37.18
C GLU A 36 6.51 37.13 -38.50
N ALA A 37 7.28 37.19 -39.60
CA ALA A 37 6.77 37.49 -40.94
C ALA A 37 6.36 36.23 -41.74
N ALA A 38 6.38 35.04 -41.12
CA ALA A 38 6.12 33.75 -41.77
C ALA A 38 7.00 33.44 -43.01
N GLN A 39 8.17 34.08 -43.13
CA GLN A 39 9.09 33.89 -44.26
C GLN A 39 9.96 32.63 -44.11
N THR A 40 10.20 32.21 -42.87
CA THR A 40 10.97 31.01 -42.53
C THR A 40 10.38 30.37 -41.29
N THR A 41 10.40 29.04 -41.21
CA THR A 41 9.98 28.29 -40.02
C THR A 41 11.18 28.00 -39.12
N PRO A 42 11.08 28.17 -37.79
CA PRO A 42 12.09 27.69 -36.86
C PRO A 42 12.26 26.16 -37.00
N ASP A 43 13.47 25.66 -36.74
CA ASP A 43 13.69 24.21 -36.67
C ASP A 43 13.06 23.60 -35.40
N LEU A 44 13.03 22.26 -35.32
CA LEU A 44 12.43 21.57 -34.18
C LEU A 44 13.10 21.95 -32.84
N GLY A 45 14.41 22.19 -32.83
CA GLY A 45 15.14 22.62 -31.64
C GLY A 45 14.69 24.00 -31.15
N LYS A 46 14.50 24.95 -32.08
CA LYS A 46 13.99 26.29 -31.78
C LYS A 46 12.51 26.28 -31.42
N ILE A 47 11.71 25.39 -31.98
CA ILE A 47 10.31 25.20 -31.56
C ILE A 47 10.24 24.74 -30.10
N LEU A 48 11.06 23.77 -29.70
CA LEU A 48 11.14 23.32 -28.30
C LEU A 48 11.61 24.44 -27.36
N GLN A 49 12.58 25.25 -27.79
CA GLN A 49 13.03 26.41 -27.03
C GLN A 49 11.93 27.48 -26.89
N LEU A 50 11.20 27.80 -27.96
CA LEU A 50 10.07 28.74 -27.93
C LEU A 50 8.95 28.24 -27.02
N SER A 51 8.65 26.95 -27.09
CA SER A 51 7.68 26.26 -26.24
C SER A 51 8.03 26.49 -24.76
N ASN A 52 9.27 26.18 -24.36
CA ASN A 52 9.73 26.38 -22.98
C ASN A 52 9.77 27.86 -22.57
N LEU A 53 10.18 28.75 -23.48
CA LEU A 53 10.31 30.18 -23.20
C LEU A 53 8.96 30.87 -22.98
N PHE A 54 7.95 30.48 -23.77
CA PHE A 54 6.59 31.01 -23.66
C PHE A 54 5.74 30.24 -22.66
N GLY A 55 6.23 29.07 -22.20
CA GLY A 55 5.52 28.17 -21.32
C GLY A 55 4.26 27.61 -21.97
N VAL A 56 4.27 27.28 -23.26
CA VAL A 56 3.13 26.66 -23.98
C VAL A 56 3.54 25.43 -24.80
N THR A 57 2.63 24.48 -25.01
CA THR A 57 2.96 23.20 -25.67
C THR A 57 3.46 23.41 -27.11
N THR A 58 4.33 22.51 -27.59
CA THR A 58 4.77 22.53 -29.00
C THR A 58 3.59 22.30 -29.95
N ASP A 59 2.62 21.51 -29.52
CA ASP A 59 1.38 21.25 -30.24
C ASP A 59 0.55 22.54 -30.40
N TYR A 60 0.40 23.32 -29.32
CA TYR A 60 -0.18 24.65 -29.40
C TYR A 60 0.62 25.58 -30.32
N LEU A 61 1.95 25.51 -30.38
CA LEU A 61 2.71 26.34 -31.33
C LEU A 61 2.51 25.94 -32.80
N LEU A 62 2.28 24.66 -33.09
CA LEU A 62 2.29 24.11 -34.45
C LEU A 62 0.91 23.92 -35.07
N LYS A 63 -0.15 23.70 -34.28
CA LYS A 63 -1.51 23.55 -34.79
C LYS A 63 -2.15 24.90 -35.14
N ASP A 64 -2.92 24.95 -36.21
CA ASP A 64 -3.57 26.18 -36.68
C ASP A 64 -4.95 26.45 -36.03
N GLU A 65 -5.48 25.49 -35.29
CA GLU A 65 -6.79 25.54 -34.64
C GLU A 65 -6.81 26.51 -33.44
N LEU A 66 -7.98 27.11 -33.18
CA LEU A 66 -8.24 27.97 -32.02
C LEU A 66 -8.48 27.09 -30.79
N GLU A 67 -7.42 26.42 -30.32
CA GLU A 67 -7.39 25.83 -28.99
C GLU A 67 -7.00 26.92 -27.97
N ASP A 68 -7.51 26.82 -26.74
CA ASP A 68 -7.12 27.70 -25.63
C ASP A 68 -5.60 27.62 -25.37
N GLU A 69 -4.98 28.65 -24.77
CA GLU A 69 -3.54 28.63 -24.47
C GLU A 69 -3.19 27.45 -23.55
N GLU A 70 -2.70 26.34 -24.13
CA GLU A 70 -2.21 25.18 -23.37
C GLU A 70 -0.79 25.47 -22.89
N PHE A 71 -0.66 25.81 -21.61
CA PHE A 71 0.63 26.05 -20.99
C PHE A 71 1.42 24.74 -20.82
N ILE A 72 2.75 24.77 -20.91
CA ILE A 72 3.60 23.63 -20.50
C ILE A 72 3.53 23.56 -19.00
N ASP A 73 2.58 22.79 -18.49
CA ASP A 73 2.76 22.15 -17.21
C ASP A 73 3.83 21.08 -17.40
N SER A 74 5.00 21.34 -16.82
CA SER A 74 6.05 20.35 -16.71
C SER A 74 5.48 19.11 -16.00
N VAL A 75 5.42 18.00 -16.75
CA VAL A 75 5.08 16.64 -16.30
C VAL A 75 3.59 16.44 -15.99
N ASP A 76 2.85 15.88 -16.98
CA ASP A 76 1.63 15.08 -16.79
C ASP A 76 0.76 15.51 -15.60
N GLU A 77 0.19 16.71 -15.66
CA GLU A 77 -0.82 17.16 -14.70
C GLU A 77 -2.19 16.57 -15.05
N THR A 78 -2.35 15.27 -14.85
CA THR A 78 -3.54 14.88 -14.06
C THR A 78 -3.48 15.73 -12.79
N ILE A 79 -4.44 16.61 -12.52
CA ILE A 79 -4.50 17.47 -11.32
C ILE A 79 -4.02 16.66 -10.09
N ILE A 80 -2.73 16.76 -9.75
CA ILE A 80 -2.14 15.93 -8.71
C ILE A 80 -2.56 16.58 -7.41
N ARG A 81 -3.60 16.04 -6.77
CA ARG A 81 -4.10 16.56 -5.49
C ARG A 81 -2.93 16.73 -4.52
N LYS A 82 -2.64 17.98 -4.15
CA LYS A 82 -1.63 18.30 -3.15
C LYS A 82 -2.25 18.17 -1.77
N ILE A 83 -1.66 17.34 -0.92
CA ILE A 83 -2.07 17.18 0.46
C ILE A 83 -1.55 18.37 1.26
N THR A 84 -2.46 19.07 1.91
CA THR A 84 -2.14 20.19 2.79
C THR A 84 -1.61 19.71 4.15
N LEU A 85 -0.95 20.60 4.89
CA LEU A 85 -0.54 20.32 6.28
C LEU A 85 -1.72 19.92 7.18
N ALA A 86 -2.89 20.52 6.98
CA ALA A 86 -4.10 20.21 7.75
C ALA A 86 -4.61 18.79 7.44
N GLU A 87 -4.74 18.45 6.16
CA GLU A 87 -5.18 17.11 5.73
C GLU A 87 -4.22 16.01 6.17
N ALA A 88 -2.90 16.24 6.06
CA ALA A 88 -1.90 15.28 6.51
C ALA A 88 -2.00 15.03 8.03
N ASN A 89 -2.20 16.10 8.81
CA ASN A 89 -2.39 15.98 10.25
C ASN A 89 -3.68 15.26 10.63
N GLU A 90 -4.78 15.58 9.96
CA GLU A 90 -6.06 14.92 10.17
C GLU A 90 -5.98 13.43 9.84
N TYR A 91 -5.39 13.09 8.68
CA TYR A 91 -5.14 11.71 8.28
C TYR A 91 -4.32 10.94 9.33
N LEU A 92 -3.18 11.49 9.76
CA LEU A 92 -2.33 10.83 10.75
C LEU A 92 -3.03 10.66 12.11
N LYS A 93 -3.80 11.66 12.55
CA LYS A 93 -4.61 11.56 13.78
C LYS A 93 -5.69 10.49 13.65
N GLN A 94 -6.40 10.47 12.52
CA GLN A 94 -7.43 9.48 12.24
C GLN A 94 -6.84 8.07 12.21
N ARG A 95 -5.68 7.88 11.58
CA ARG A 95 -4.95 6.59 11.53
C ARG A 95 -4.43 6.16 12.90
N LYS A 96 -3.99 7.10 13.73
CA LYS A 96 -3.62 6.84 15.13
C LYS A 96 -4.81 6.29 15.93
N ASP A 97 -5.98 6.90 15.82
CA ASP A 97 -7.19 6.44 16.52
C ASP A 97 -7.73 5.13 15.94
N ALA A 98 -7.63 4.96 14.61
CA ALA A 98 -7.99 3.73 13.93
C ALA A 98 -7.10 2.56 14.37
N SER A 99 -5.80 2.78 14.58
CA SER A 99 -4.86 1.73 14.97
C SER A 99 -5.29 0.97 16.24
N VAL A 100 -5.78 1.69 17.25
CA VAL A 100 -6.26 1.09 18.50
C VAL A 100 -7.56 0.32 18.28
N LYS A 101 -8.48 0.87 17.47
CA LYS A 101 -9.76 0.20 17.17
C LYS A 101 -9.56 -1.08 16.35
N ILE A 102 -8.67 -1.06 15.35
CA ILE A 102 -8.29 -2.23 14.56
C ILE A 102 -7.64 -3.29 15.47
N ALA A 103 -6.77 -2.86 16.39
CA ALA A 103 -6.14 -3.78 17.35
C ALA A 103 -7.16 -4.45 18.27
N ILE A 104 -8.09 -3.68 18.86
CA ILE A 104 -9.16 -4.22 19.71
C ILE A 104 -10.08 -5.16 18.92
N ALA A 105 -10.47 -4.80 17.70
CA ALA A 105 -11.30 -5.64 16.86
C ALA A 105 -10.60 -6.98 16.52
N THR A 106 -9.31 -6.94 16.20
CA THR A 106 -8.53 -8.16 15.94
C THR A 106 -8.35 -8.99 17.19
N PHE A 107 -8.12 -8.35 18.35
CA PHE A 107 -8.06 -9.02 19.64
C PHE A 107 -9.37 -9.75 19.94
N LEU A 108 -10.52 -9.10 19.74
CA LEU A 108 -11.85 -9.71 19.89
C LEU A 108 -12.02 -10.94 18.99
N CYS A 109 -11.54 -10.90 17.75
CA CYS A 109 -11.56 -12.07 16.85
C CYS A 109 -10.67 -13.22 17.34
N ILE A 110 -9.55 -12.93 18.01
CA ILE A 110 -8.67 -13.97 18.55
C ILE A 110 -9.30 -14.59 19.80
N ILE A 111 -9.87 -13.78 20.69
CA ILE A 111 -10.42 -14.26 21.97
C ILE A 111 -11.85 -14.82 21.85
N CYS A 112 -12.51 -14.68 20.69
CA CYS A 112 -13.91 -15.09 20.56
C CYS A 112 -14.13 -16.59 20.78
N ALA A 113 -13.09 -17.42 20.63
CA ALA A 113 -13.17 -18.86 20.89
C ALA A 113 -12.99 -19.22 22.39
N ILE A 114 -12.54 -18.30 23.24
CA ILE A 114 -12.33 -18.57 24.67
C ILE A 114 -13.61 -19.04 25.38
N PRO A 115 -14.78 -18.40 25.20
CA PRO A 115 -16.02 -18.87 25.81
C PRO A 115 -16.37 -20.32 25.46
N LEU A 116 -16.09 -20.76 24.22
CA LEU A 116 -16.30 -22.14 23.78
C LEU A 116 -15.40 -23.10 24.55
N PHE A 117 -14.09 -22.82 24.63
CA PHE A 117 -13.15 -23.67 25.36
C PHE A 117 -13.44 -23.71 26.87
N LEU A 118 -13.86 -22.58 27.46
CA LEU A 118 -14.24 -22.53 28.87
C LEU A 118 -15.51 -23.33 29.16
N LEU A 119 -16.52 -23.25 28.29
CA LEU A 119 -17.76 -24.04 28.44
C LEU A 119 -17.50 -25.55 28.34
N ILE A 120 -16.64 -25.97 27.40
CA ILE A 120 -16.21 -27.36 27.29
C ILE A 120 -15.51 -27.81 28.58
N ALA A 121 -14.57 -27.00 29.09
CA ALA A 121 -13.87 -27.31 30.33
C ALA A 121 -14.83 -27.43 31.54
N ILE A 122 -15.84 -26.55 31.63
CA ILE A 122 -16.84 -26.60 32.71
C ILE A 122 -17.73 -27.84 32.61
N SER A 123 -18.11 -28.26 31.40
CA SER A 123 -18.89 -29.49 31.16
C SER A 123 -18.21 -30.72 31.76
N GLU A 124 -16.87 -30.78 31.70
CA GLU A 124 -16.09 -31.87 32.28
C GLU A 124 -16.00 -31.83 33.82
N LEU A 125 -16.16 -30.67 34.48
CA LEU A 125 -16.10 -30.56 35.94
C LEU A 125 -17.41 -30.89 36.65
N THR A 126 -18.55 -30.52 36.07
CA THR A 126 -19.81 -30.52 36.83
C THR A 126 -20.49 -31.89 36.78
N PRO A 127 -21.04 -32.40 37.90
CA PRO A 127 -21.92 -33.58 37.89
C PRO A 127 -23.27 -33.34 37.19
N PHE A 128 -23.56 -32.09 36.81
CA PHE A 128 -24.76 -31.73 36.07
C PHE A 128 -24.57 -32.05 34.59
N PRO A 129 -25.45 -32.85 33.97
CA PRO A 129 -25.35 -33.24 32.57
C PRO A 129 -25.88 -32.10 31.71
N ILE A 130 -25.12 -31.00 31.62
CA ILE A 130 -25.19 -30.21 30.40
C ILE A 130 -24.66 -31.16 29.33
N ALA A 131 -25.54 -31.72 28.49
CA ALA A 131 -25.12 -32.61 27.43
C ALA A 131 -23.99 -31.92 26.65
N ASP A 132 -22.89 -32.62 26.34
CA ASP A 132 -21.72 -31.99 25.69
C ASP A 132 -22.11 -31.17 24.45
N ASN A 133 -23.14 -31.62 23.74
CA ASN A 133 -23.74 -30.94 22.59
C ASN A 133 -24.34 -29.56 22.93
N THR A 134 -24.94 -29.36 24.10
CA THR A 134 -25.51 -28.06 24.51
C THR A 134 -24.43 -27.08 24.95
N ALA A 135 -23.38 -27.54 25.65
CA ALA A 135 -22.23 -26.69 26.01
C ALA A 135 -21.50 -26.19 24.76
N ILE A 136 -21.22 -27.09 23.81
CA ILE A 136 -20.63 -26.74 22.50
C ILE A 136 -21.57 -25.80 21.73
N GLY A 137 -22.87 -26.08 21.71
CA GLY A 137 -23.87 -25.25 21.03
C GLY A 137 -23.90 -23.82 21.56
N ILE A 138 -23.93 -23.63 22.88
CA ILE A 138 -23.88 -22.30 23.51
C ILE A 138 -22.55 -21.61 23.20
N GLY A 139 -21.43 -22.33 23.28
CA GLY A 139 -20.10 -21.79 22.96
C GLY A 139 -20.03 -21.26 21.52
N VAL A 140 -20.52 -22.03 20.55
CA VAL A 140 -20.57 -21.61 19.14
C VAL A 140 -21.50 -20.40 18.95
N ILE A 141 -22.67 -20.41 19.57
CA ILE A 141 -23.61 -19.27 19.51
C ILE A 141 -22.96 -17.99 20.07
N SER A 142 -22.14 -18.10 21.13
CA SER A 142 -21.47 -16.96 21.75
C SER A 142 -20.39 -16.31 20.87
N ILE A 143 -19.83 -17.03 19.89
CA ILE A 143 -18.83 -16.49 18.95
C ILE A 143 -19.46 -15.42 18.05
N PHE A 144 -20.67 -15.66 17.54
CA PHE A 144 -21.34 -14.77 16.57
C PHE A 144 -21.48 -13.31 17.04
N PRO A 145 -22.01 -12.99 18.24
CA PRO A 145 -22.11 -11.60 18.69
C PRO A 145 -20.72 -10.94 18.87
N ILE A 146 -19.71 -11.67 19.35
CA ILE A 146 -18.34 -11.14 19.52
C ILE A 146 -17.75 -10.78 18.16
N VAL A 147 -17.86 -11.69 17.19
CA VAL A 147 -17.40 -11.46 15.81
C VAL A 147 -18.18 -10.33 15.16
N ALA A 148 -19.50 -10.24 15.36
CA ALA A 148 -20.32 -9.15 14.82
C ALA A 148 -19.86 -7.78 15.35
N ILE A 149 -19.50 -7.67 16.64
CA ILE A 149 -18.93 -6.44 17.22
C ILE A 149 -17.59 -6.11 16.56
N ALA A 150 -16.70 -7.09 16.41
CA ALA A 150 -15.40 -6.89 15.77
C ALA A 150 -15.53 -6.44 14.30
N VAL A 151 -16.40 -7.09 13.53
CA VAL A 151 -16.70 -6.73 12.14
C VAL A 151 -17.29 -5.33 12.04
N TYR A 152 -18.24 -4.98 12.91
CA TYR A 152 -18.78 -3.62 12.98
C TYR A 152 -17.68 -2.56 13.20
N MET A 153 -16.72 -2.85 14.09
CA MET A 153 -15.57 -1.96 14.32
C MET A 153 -14.68 -1.82 13.07
N PHE A 154 -14.37 -2.92 12.37
CA PHE A 154 -13.60 -2.87 11.13
C PHE A 154 -14.32 -2.06 10.04
N ILE A 155 -15.61 -2.28 9.86
CA ILE A 155 -16.44 -1.58 8.88
C ILE A 155 -16.46 -0.07 9.19
N ARG A 156 -16.68 0.31 10.45
CA ARG A 156 -16.70 1.73 10.85
C ARG A 156 -15.36 2.43 10.62
N VAL A 157 -14.24 1.73 10.84
CA VAL A 157 -12.90 2.25 10.54
C VAL A 157 -12.68 2.34 9.02
N GLY A 158 -13.12 1.34 8.26
CA GLY A 158 -13.02 1.31 6.80
C GLY A 158 -13.75 2.48 6.13
N PHE A 159 -15.00 2.74 6.52
CA PHE A 159 -15.78 3.88 6.00
C PHE A 159 -15.13 5.23 6.35
N LYS A 160 -14.58 5.39 7.56
CA LYS A 160 -13.85 6.61 7.94
C LYS A 160 -12.59 6.84 7.10
N ASN A 161 -11.96 5.78 6.62
CA ASN A 161 -10.77 5.85 5.75
C ASN A 161 -11.12 6.07 4.27
N ALA A 162 -12.39 6.01 3.87
CA ALA A 162 -12.82 6.16 2.48
C ALA A 162 -12.31 7.45 1.80
N PRO A 163 -12.34 8.64 2.44
CA PRO A 163 -11.84 9.87 1.84
C PRO A 163 -10.33 9.89 1.56
N TYR A 164 -9.56 8.97 2.16
CA TYR A 164 -8.10 8.88 2.02
C TYR A 164 -7.65 7.67 1.18
N GLN A 165 -8.59 6.96 0.53
CA GLN A 165 -8.25 5.86 -0.37
C GLN A 165 -7.48 6.31 -1.61
N PHE A 166 -7.62 7.57 -2.02
CA PHE A 166 -6.88 8.15 -3.16
C PHE A 166 -5.36 8.08 -2.94
N LEU A 167 -4.88 8.10 -1.69
CA LEU A 167 -3.46 7.94 -1.34
C LEU A 167 -2.87 6.61 -1.85
N ASP A 168 -3.71 5.61 -2.14
CA ASP A 168 -3.29 4.35 -2.76
C ASP A 168 -3.54 4.29 -4.26
N LYS A 169 -4.50 5.04 -4.78
CA LYS A 169 -5.01 4.81 -6.13
C LYS A 169 -4.48 5.83 -7.12
N GLU A 170 -4.20 7.04 -6.63
CA GLU A 170 -3.94 8.20 -7.47
C GLU A 170 -2.58 8.81 -7.13
N PRO A 171 -1.86 9.37 -8.12
CA PRO A 171 -0.71 10.19 -7.83
C PRO A 171 -1.15 11.42 -7.03
N PHE A 172 -0.48 11.69 -5.92
CA PHE A 172 -0.71 12.89 -5.10
C PHE A 172 0.59 13.62 -4.82
N GLY A 173 0.51 14.92 -4.54
CA GLY A 173 1.64 15.76 -4.16
C GLY A 173 1.56 16.08 -2.67
N THR A 174 2.66 16.52 -2.08
CA THR A 174 2.67 17.02 -0.70
C THR A 174 3.03 18.50 -0.73
N GLU A 175 2.25 19.33 -0.02
CA GLU A 175 2.58 20.75 0.15
C GLU A 175 3.92 20.93 0.89
N TYR A 176 4.55 22.10 0.70
CA TYR A 176 5.78 22.45 1.40
C TYR A 176 5.63 22.27 2.92
N GLY A 177 6.61 21.63 3.55
CA GLY A 177 6.61 21.36 5.00
C GLY A 177 5.91 20.07 5.43
N VAL A 178 5.02 19.46 4.63
CA VAL A 178 4.35 18.20 4.98
C VAL A 178 5.36 17.07 5.16
N THR A 179 6.27 16.91 4.21
CA THR A 179 7.33 15.89 4.26
C THR A 179 8.20 16.05 5.51
N GLY A 180 8.56 17.29 5.87
CA GLY A 180 9.33 17.59 7.07
C GLY A 180 8.58 17.22 8.35
N LEU A 181 7.30 17.61 8.46
CA LEU A 181 6.43 17.28 9.59
C LEU A 181 6.26 15.76 9.76
N VAL A 182 6.03 15.03 8.67
CA VAL A 182 5.83 13.58 8.72
C VAL A 182 7.13 12.87 9.12
N ARG A 183 8.28 13.35 8.61
CA ARG A 183 9.60 12.78 8.92
C ARG A 183 10.00 13.02 10.38
N ASP A 184 9.70 14.20 10.92
CA ASP A 184 9.89 14.49 12.34
C ASP A 184 9.06 13.55 13.25
N ARG A 185 7.78 13.35 12.90
CA ARG A 185 6.92 12.37 13.60
C ARG A 185 7.41 10.94 13.45
N GLN A 186 7.86 10.57 12.26
CA GLN A 186 8.40 9.23 11.99
C GLN A 186 9.64 8.97 12.85
N ASN A 187 10.56 9.92 12.94
CA ASN A 187 11.75 9.84 13.79
C ASN A 187 11.39 9.74 15.27
N THR A 188 10.45 10.57 15.75
CA THR A 188 9.96 10.53 17.13
C THR A 188 9.30 9.18 17.45
N TYR A 189 8.50 8.66 16.52
CA TYR A 189 7.79 7.40 16.71
C TYR A 189 8.66 6.16 16.48
N HIS A 190 9.78 6.27 15.77
CA HIS A 190 10.63 5.15 15.39
C HIS A 190 11.03 4.28 16.59
N SER A 191 11.47 4.90 17.68
CA SER A 191 11.83 4.19 18.92
C SER A 191 10.65 3.42 19.53
N THR A 192 9.44 3.97 19.43
CA THR A 192 8.21 3.34 19.93
C THR A 192 7.79 2.20 19.01
N TYR A 193 7.87 2.39 17.69
CA TYR A 193 7.60 1.37 16.68
C TYR A 193 8.47 0.13 16.90
N VAL A 194 9.78 0.34 17.04
CA VAL A 194 10.75 -0.73 17.29
C VAL A 194 10.47 -1.44 18.62
N LYS A 195 10.23 -0.69 19.71
CA LYS A 195 9.89 -1.29 21.02
C LYS A 195 8.62 -2.16 20.96
N TYR A 196 7.58 -1.69 20.28
CA TYR A 196 6.32 -2.43 20.18
C TYR A 196 6.48 -3.70 19.36
N ASN A 197 7.27 -3.65 18.28
CA ASN A 197 7.58 -4.84 17.50
C ASN A 197 8.38 -5.87 18.32
N TYR A 198 9.35 -5.44 19.13
CA TYR A 198 10.07 -6.35 20.02
C TYR A 198 9.15 -6.98 21.07
N ILE A 199 8.30 -6.18 21.72
CA ILE A 199 7.35 -6.69 22.72
C ILE A 199 6.38 -7.69 22.08
N GLY A 200 5.82 -7.37 20.91
CA GLY A 200 4.91 -8.26 20.18
C GLY A 200 5.60 -9.56 19.75
N ALA A 201 6.83 -9.48 19.24
CA ALA A 201 7.59 -10.66 18.80
C ALA A 201 7.92 -11.60 19.97
N CYS A 202 8.47 -11.04 21.06
CA CYS A 202 8.75 -11.82 22.27
C CYS A 202 7.48 -12.45 22.84
N GLY A 203 6.37 -11.69 22.88
CA GLY A 203 5.08 -12.20 23.36
C GLY A 203 4.57 -13.39 22.54
N CYS A 204 4.63 -13.33 21.21
CA CYS A 204 4.25 -14.45 20.34
C CYS A 204 5.16 -15.67 20.51
N ILE A 205 6.47 -15.48 20.67
CA ILE A 205 7.44 -16.58 20.86
C ILE A 205 7.22 -17.28 22.20
N LEU A 206 6.88 -16.53 23.26
CA LEU A 206 6.64 -17.06 24.60
C LEU A 206 5.20 -17.59 24.79
N ALA A 207 4.27 -17.24 23.90
CA ALA A 207 2.85 -17.61 24.02
C ALA A 207 2.57 -19.12 24.15
N PRO A 208 3.34 -20.05 23.56
CA PRO A 208 3.12 -21.49 23.73
C PRO A 208 3.48 -22.03 25.12
N ILE A 209 4.24 -21.29 25.95
CA ILE A 209 4.75 -21.79 27.24
C ILE A 209 3.61 -22.24 28.18
N PRO A 210 2.54 -21.45 28.42
CA PRO A 210 1.41 -21.91 29.24
C PRO A 210 0.82 -23.22 28.74
N LEU A 211 0.55 -23.34 27.43
CA LEU A 211 -0.01 -24.56 26.83
C LEU A 211 0.89 -25.77 27.10
N LEU A 212 2.20 -25.63 26.88
CA LEU A 212 3.17 -26.69 27.16
C LEU A 212 3.16 -27.08 28.64
N CYS A 213 3.19 -26.12 29.56
CA CYS A 213 3.05 -26.37 30.99
C CYS A 213 1.76 -27.11 31.33
N GLY A 214 0.66 -26.80 30.64
CA GLY A 214 -0.60 -27.51 30.83
C GLY A 214 -0.55 -28.97 30.41
N THR A 215 0.07 -29.25 29.26
CA THR A 215 0.22 -30.63 28.76
C THR A 215 1.06 -31.52 29.69
N PHE A 216 2.07 -30.97 30.36
CA PHE A 216 2.88 -31.73 31.33
C PHE A 216 2.12 -32.16 32.58
N SER A 217 0.99 -31.51 32.89
CA SER A 217 0.21 -31.83 34.08
C SER A 217 -0.68 -33.06 33.91
N GLU A 218 -0.80 -33.62 32.70
CA GLU A 218 -1.75 -34.70 32.31
C GLU A 218 -3.24 -34.42 32.63
N ASN A 219 -3.54 -33.20 33.09
CA ASN A 219 -4.88 -32.75 33.47
C ASN A 219 -5.53 -32.04 32.27
N GLY A 220 -6.59 -32.64 31.70
CA GLY A 220 -7.32 -32.09 30.55
C GLY A 220 -7.85 -30.67 30.79
N LEU A 221 -8.48 -30.44 31.94
CA LEU A 221 -8.97 -29.15 32.40
C LEU A 221 -7.87 -28.07 32.41
N LEU A 222 -6.74 -28.37 33.05
CA LEU A 222 -5.64 -27.42 33.18
C LEU A 222 -5.03 -27.11 31.80
N THR A 223 -4.98 -28.10 30.91
CA THR A 223 -4.57 -27.91 29.51
C THR A 223 -5.48 -26.92 28.77
N MET A 224 -6.80 -27.05 28.91
CA MET A 224 -7.78 -26.14 28.27
C MET A 224 -7.71 -24.70 28.83
N LEU A 225 -7.52 -24.55 30.14
CA LEU A 225 -7.33 -23.22 30.74
C LEU A 225 -6.02 -22.57 30.26
N MET A 226 -4.94 -23.35 30.17
CA MET A 226 -3.67 -22.86 29.66
C MET A 226 -3.74 -22.49 28.18
N LEU A 227 -4.53 -23.20 27.37
CA LEU A 227 -4.83 -22.81 25.99
C LEU A 227 -5.50 -21.43 25.92
N CYS A 228 -6.48 -21.16 26.79
CA CYS A 228 -7.13 -19.85 26.86
C CYS A 228 -6.13 -18.73 27.21
N ILE A 229 -5.21 -18.98 28.15
CA ILE A 229 -4.14 -18.04 28.51
C ILE A 229 -3.22 -17.80 27.30
N THR A 230 -2.82 -18.85 26.59
CA THR A 230 -2.03 -18.72 25.36
C THR A 230 -2.74 -17.83 24.33
N MET A 231 -4.04 -18.01 24.10
CA MET A 231 -4.81 -17.16 23.18
C MET A 231 -4.85 -15.69 23.60
N LEU A 232 -4.95 -15.41 24.91
CA LEU A 232 -4.88 -14.03 25.43
C LEU A 232 -3.50 -13.40 25.18
N ILE A 233 -2.41 -14.15 25.42
CA ILE A 233 -1.04 -13.67 25.19
C ILE A 233 -0.81 -13.39 23.70
N VAL A 234 -1.25 -14.29 22.81
CA VAL A 234 -1.17 -14.07 21.36
C VAL A 234 -1.97 -12.83 20.97
N GLY A 235 -3.21 -12.71 21.48
CA GLY A 235 -4.06 -11.56 21.21
C GLY A 235 -3.39 -10.23 21.60
N ILE A 236 -2.85 -10.14 22.81
CA ILE A 236 -2.16 -8.92 23.30
C ILE A 236 -0.92 -8.63 22.44
N SER A 237 -0.16 -9.66 22.09
CA SER A 237 1.04 -9.53 21.25
C SER A 237 0.72 -8.96 19.86
N VAL A 238 -0.35 -9.46 19.24
CA VAL A 238 -0.85 -8.96 17.95
C VAL A 238 -1.33 -7.50 18.04
N MET A 239 -1.91 -7.08 19.16
CA MET A 239 -2.30 -5.67 19.34
C MET A 239 -1.11 -4.72 19.23
N PHE A 240 0.05 -5.07 19.79
CA PHE A 240 1.27 -4.25 19.68
C PHE A 240 1.70 -4.08 18.22
N PHE A 241 1.70 -5.18 17.44
CA PHE A 241 2.02 -5.13 16.01
C PHE A 241 1.05 -4.26 15.23
N ILE A 242 -0.24 -4.38 15.48
CA ILE A 242 -1.26 -3.60 14.76
C ILE A 242 -1.13 -2.11 15.09
N VAL A 243 -1.01 -1.76 16.37
CA VAL A 243 -0.87 -0.35 16.79
C VAL A 243 0.38 0.27 16.19
N ALA A 244 1.51 -0.44 16.23
CA ALA A 244 2.78 0.01 15.67
C ALA A 244 2.74 0.11 14.13
N GLY A 245 2.31 -0.96 13.47
CA GLY A 245 2.29 -1.10 12.03
C GLY A 245 1.34 -0.12 11.34
N VAL A 246 0.11 0.04 11.84
CA VAL A 246 -0.89 0.94 11.23
C VAL A 246 -0.42 2.40 11.25
N ARG A 247 0.19 2.84 12.35
CA ARG A 247 0.75 4.19 12.50
C ARG A 247 1.96 4.39 11.61
N TRP A 248 2.92 3.46 11.65
CA TRP A 248 4.12 3.51 10.82
C TRP A 248 3.79 3.55 9.32
N SER A 249 2.90 2.65 8.87
CA SER A 249 2.42 2.57 7.49
C SER A 249 1.76 3.88 7.03
N SER A 250 0.99 4.55 7.89
CA SER A 250 0.39 5.85 7.51
C SER A 250 1.42 6.95 7.25
N MET A 251 2.54 6.96 7.97
CA MET A 251 3.63 7.92 7.75
C MET A 251 4.41 7.59 6.48
N GLN A 252 4.76 6.31 6.28
CA GLN A 252 5.41 5.85 5.05
C GLN A 252 4.57 6.15 3.81
N ARG A 253 3.24 6.03 3.92
CA ARG A 253 2.32 6.34 2.82
C ARG A 253 2.40 7.82 2.41
N LEU A 254 2.38 8.75 3.35
CA LEU A 254 2.53 10.18 3.04
C LEU A 254 3.91 10.53 2.49
N LEU A 255 4.96 9.83 2.94
CA LEU A 255 6.33 10.00 2.45
C LEU A 255 6.60 9.25 1.14
N LYS A 256 5.68 8.39 0.68
CA LYS A 256 5.86 7.46 -0.45
C LYS A 256 7.11 6.58 -0.32
N GLU A 257 7.40 6.13 0.90
CA GLU A 257 8.55 5.28 1.20
C GLU A 257 8.14 3.81 1.36
N GLY A 258 9.11 2.89 1.24
CA GLY A 258 8.90 1.45 1.40
C GLY A 258 7.91 0.88 0.37
N ASP A 259 6.87 0.22 0.86
CA ASP A 259 5.80 -0.41 0.05
C ASP A 259 4.93 0.60 -0.69
N PHE A 260 4.98 1.87 -0.31
CA PHE A 260 4.16 2.94 -0.89
C PHE A 260 4.90 3.76 -1.95
N SER A 261 6.15 3.41 -2.27
CA SER A 261 6.86 4.07 -3.36
C SER A 261 6.23 3.70 -4.71
N ASN A 262 6.05 4.70 -5.58
CA ASN A 262 5.46 4.51 -6.91
C ASN A 262 6.23 3.46 -7.72
N LYS A 263 7.55 3.36 -7.53
CA LYS A 263 8.40 2.34 -8.16
C LYS A 263 8.05 0.93 -7.70
N ARG A 264 7.93 0.68 -6.39
CA ARG A 264 7.66 -0.66 -5.84
C ARG A 264 6.25 -1.18 -6.18
N LYS A 265 5.29 -0.28 -6.36
CA LYS A 265 3.90 -0.63 -6.72
C LYS A 265 3.79 -1.24 -8.13
N GLY A 266 4.61 -0.78 -9.08
CA GLY A 266 4.72 -1.38 -10.41
C GLY A 266 5.37 -2.76 -10.36
N LYS A 267 6.46 -2.90 -9.58
CA LYS A 267 7.15 -4.18 -9.37
C LYS A 267 6.24 -5.24 -8.78
N ASN A 268 5.48 -4.88 -7.73
CA ASN A 268 4.58 -5.81 -7.05
C ASN A 268 3.49 -6.38 -7.98
N LYS A 269 2.93 -5.58 -8.90
CA LYS A 269 1.93 -6.10 -9.85
C LYS A 269 2.51 -7.16 -10.79
N ILE A 270 3.76 -6.97 -11.22
CA ILE A 270 4.44 -7.91 -12.12
C ILE A 270 4.82 -9.18 -11.37
N THR A 271 5.40 -9.06 -10.17
CA THR A 271 5.75 -10.22 -9.34
C THR A 271 4.50 -10.99 -8.90
N GLU A 272 3.40 -10.31 -8.55
CA GLU A 272 2.10 -10.94 -8.27
C GLU A 272 1.55 -11.70 -9.49
N ALA A 273 1.61 -11.12 -10.69
CA ALA A 273 1.14 -11.79 -11.90
C ALA A 273 1.99 -13.02 -12.26
N ILE A 274 3.31 -12.91 -12.15
CA ILE A 274 4.23 -14.05 -12.38
C ILE A 274 4.02 -15.13 -11.33
N GLY A 275 3.85 -14.74 -10.06
CA GLY A 275 3.56 -15.69 -8.99
C GLY A 275 2.22 -16.40 -9.16
N ALA A 276 1.18 -15.68 -9.55
CA ALA A 276 -0.12 -16.28 -9.87
C ALA A 276 0.00 -17.29 -11.03
N ALA A 277 0.71 -16.93 -12.11
CA ALA A 277 0.96 -17.84 -13.23
C ALA A 277 1.73 -19.09 -12.79
N TYR A 278 2.77 -18.92 -11.97
CA TYR A 278 3.58 -20.01 -11.43
C TYR A 278 2.75 -21.02 -10.63
N TRP A 279 1.89 -20.55 -9.72
CA TRP A 279 1.04 -21.42 -8.90
C TRP A 279 -0.03 -22.13 -9.73
N LEU A 280 -0.59 -21.45 -10.75
CA LEU A 280 -1.54 -22.07 -11.66
C LEU A 280 -0.89 -23.17 -12.51
N ILE A 281 0.30 -22.94 -13.04
CA ILE A 281 1.08 -23.94 -13.80
C ILE A 281 1.45 -25.11 -12.89
N THR A 282 1.92 -24.84 -11.68
CA THR A 282 2.24 -25.89 -10.68
C THR A 282 1.01 -26.74 -10.38
N THR A 283 -0.14 -26.10 -10.17
CA THR A 283 -1.40 -26.80 -9.90
C THR A 283 -1.82 -27.66 -11.11
N ALA A 284 -1.67 -27.15 -12.33
CA ALA A 284 -1.95 -27.91 -13.55
C ALA A 284 -1.02 -29.12 -13.72
N ILE A 285 0.28 -28.98 -13.40
CA ILE A 285 1.25 -30.08 -13.41
C ILE A 285 0.89 -31.12 -12.36
N TYR A 286 0.58 -30.69 -11.14
CA TYR A 286 0.14 -31.58 -10.06
C TYR A 286 -1.11 -32.36 -10.47
N LEU A 287 -2.17 -31.68 -10.91
CA LEU A 287 -3.42 -32.33 -11.31
C LEU A 287 -3.20 -33.25 -12.51
N GLY A 288 -2.47 -32.80 -13.54
CA GLY A 288 -2.16 -33.60 -14.72
C GLY A 288 -1.45 -34.90 -14.35
N TRP A 289 -0.38 -34.82 -13.56
CA TRP A 289 0.34 -36.00 -13.08
C TRP A 289 -0.57 -36.89 -12.22
N SER A 290 -1.27 -36.32 -11.25
CA SER A 290 -2.10 -37.08 -10.31
C SER A 290 -3.27 -37.79 -10.98
N PHE A 291 -3.89 -37.20 -12.01
CA PHE A 291 -4.95 -37.86 -12.78
C PHE A 291 -4.42 -38.91 -13.77
N LEU A 292 -3.22 -38.72 -14.32
CA LEU A 292 -2.59 -39.68 -15.25
C LEU A 292 -2.07 -40.94 -14.53
N THR A 293 -1.48 -40.79 -13.34
CA THR A 293 -0.89 -41.92 -12.61
C THR A 293 -1.77 -42.45 -11.48
N ASN A 294 -2.79 -41.69 -11.05
CA ASN A 294 -3.64 -42.00 -9.90
C ASN A 294 -2.87 -42.20 -8.57
N ASP A 295 -1.62 -41.75 -8.51
CA ASP A 295 -0.67 -41.91 -7.39
C ASP A 295 -0.61 -40.66 -6.50
N TRP A 296 -1.77 -40.28 -5.96
CA TRP A 296 -1.94 -39.10 -5.09
C TRP A 296 -0.99 -39.08 -3.88
N HIS A 297 -0.51 -40.26 -3.45
CA HIS A 297 0.41 -40.43 -2.33
C HIS A 297 1.86 -40.00 -2.62
N ILE A 298 2.25 -39.84 -3.90
CA ILE A 298 3.59 -39.37 -4.31
C ILE A 298 3.52 -37.97 -4.90
N THR A 299 2.46 -37.66 -5.65
CA THR A 299 2.33 -36.39 -6.38
C THR A 299 2.28 -35.16 -5.47
N TRP A 300 2.01 -35.31 -4.18
CA TRP A 300 2.08 -34.20 -3.22
C TRP A 300 3.48 -33.58 -3.12
N VAL A 301 4.55 -34.32 -3.45
CA VAL A 301 5.94 -33.81 -3.47
C VAL A 301 6.11 -32.63 -4.44
N THR A 302 5.25 -32.52 -5.46
CA THR A 302 5.23 -31.38 -6.38
C THR A 302 5.05 -30.05 -5.63
N TRP A 303 4.29 -30.01 -4.54
CA TRP A 303 4.10 -28.80 -3.74
C TRP A 303 5.36 -28.38 -2.97
N LEU A 304 6.12 -29.34 -2.45
CA LEU A 304 7.40 -29.07 -1.77
C LEU A 304 8.42 -28.49 -2.76
N ILE A 305 8.56 -29.14 -3.93
CA ILE A 305 9.46 -28.68 -4.99
C ILE A 305 9.02 -27.29 -5.47
N ALA A 306 7.73 -27.07 -5.65
CA ALA A 306 7.20 -25.79 -6.09
C ALA A 306 7.45 -24.65 -5.10
N GLY A 307 7.35 -24.91 -3.79
CA GLY A 307 7.67 -23.90 -2.77
C GLY A 307 9.13 -23.44 -2.85
N ILE A 308 10.07 -24.37 -3.02
CA ILE A 308 11.50 -24.06 -3.14
C ILE A 308 11.79 -23.31 -4.45
N LEU A 309 11.26 -23.79 -5.56
CA LEU A 309 11.43 -23.16 -6.88
C LEU A 309 10.81 -21.76 -6.93
N PHE A 310 9.71 -21.51 -6.22
CA PHE A 310 9.10 -20.19 -6.17
C PHE A 310 10.05 -19.13 -5.59
N GLY A 311 10.85 -19.49 -4.57
CA GLY A 311 11.87 -18.59 -4.03
C GLY A 311 12.93 -18.21 -5.07
N VAL A 312 13.31 -19.13 -5.95
CA VAL A 312 14.24 -18.86 -7.06
C VAL A 312 13.58 -17.95 -8.11
N VAL A 313 12.31 -18.21 -8.44
CA VAL A 313 11.54 -17.38 -9.38
C VAL A 313 11.43 -15.95 -8.88
N ASP A 314 11.15 -15.74 -7.59
CA ASP A 314 11.03 -14.41 -7.00
C ASP A 314 12.36 -13.63 -7.05
N ILE A 315 13.49 -14.28 -6.75
CA ILE A 315 14.83 -13.68 -6.87
C ILE A 315 15.11 -13.25 -8.31
N ILE A 316 14.84 -14.12 -9.29
CA ILE A 316 15.06 -13.81 -10.70
C ILE A 316 14.16 -12.67 -11.16
N CYS A 317 12.88 -12.67 -10.76
CA CYS A 317 11.95 -11.59 -11.09
C CYS A 317 12.47 -10.25 -10.58
N ASN A 318 12.88 -10.18 -9.31
CA ASN A 318 13.42 -8.94 -8.73
C ASN A 318 14.68 -8.45 -9.47
N LEU A 319 15.60 -9.35 -9.81
CA LEU A 319 16.81 -9.01 -10.57
C LEU A 319 16.51 -8.47 -11.99
N VAL A 320 15.55 -9.06 -12.69
CA VAL A 320 15.18 -8.64 -14.05
C VAL A 320 14.48 -7.28 -14.02
N ILE A 321 13.60 -7.06 -13.05
CA ILE A 321 12.85 -5.82 -12.91
C ILE A 321 13.79 -4.67 -12.49
N ASP A 322 14.74 -4.91 -11.57
CA ASP A 322 15.74 -3.90 -11.18
C ASP A 322 16.60 -3.44 -12.36
N LYS A 323 16.96 -4.37 -13.27
CA LYS A 323 17.77 -4.06 -14.46
C LYS A 323 17.03 -3.26 -15.53
N GLN A 324 15.70 -3.27 -15.52
CA GLN A 324 14.88 -2.44 -16.42
C GLN A 324 14.76 -1.00 -15.94
N ASP A 325 14.87 -0.75 -14.63
CA ASP A 325 14.82 0.60 -14.04
C ASP A 325 16.14 1.38 -14.19
N GLU A 326 17.27 0.71 -14.50
CA GLU A 326 18.59 1.32 -14.71
C GLU A 326 18.87 1.77 -16.15
N LYS A 327 17.97 1.50 -17.10
CA LYS A 327 18.08 1.91 -18.51
C LYS A 327 17.18 3.09 -18.84
#